data_AF-A0A533WUQ7-F1
#
_entry.id   AF-A0A533WUQ7-F1
#
_cell.length_a   1.000
_cell.length_b   1.000
_cell.length_c   1.000
_cell.angle_alpha   90.00
_cell.angle_beta   90.00
_cell.angle_gamma   90.00
#
_symmetry.space_group_name_H-M   'P 1'
#
loop_
_entity.id
_entity.type
_entity.pdbx_description
1 polymer ?
#
loop_
_entity_poly.entity_id
_entity_poly.type
_entity_poly.pdbx_seq_one_letter_code
_entity_poly.pdbx_strand_id
1 'polypeptide(L)'
;MDSRLRQMERKQKLYSLLKVQHEAEIQELMHYMSILTTVENNLVHSYLHTLLSDGLRHIEYISRIMAGIEGATGSASLTKKGISVSINDEKESRDALLRCAEMADDPETAALLKSISVDEEHHMRILEHLSELVGSAK
;
A
#
# COMPACT_ATOMS: atom_id res chain seq x y z
N MET A 1 19.59 -21.09 -32.98
CA MET A 1 19.22 -19.87 -32.21
C MET A 1 18.62 -20.34 -30.90
N ASP A 2 19.32 -20.06 -29.80
CA ASP A 2 19.19 -20.78 -28.52
C ASP A 2 17.81 -20.63 -27.87
N SER A 3 17.20 -21.72 -27.43
CA SER A 3 15.88 -21.73 -26.76
C SER A 3 15.90 -20.87 -25.48
N ARG A 4 17.07 -20.72 -24.86
CA ARG A 4 17.26 -19.87 -23.67
C ARG A 4 17.16 -18.38 -24.00
N LEU A 5 17.74 -17.94 -25.12
CA LEU A 5 17.66 -16.55 -25.57
C LEU A 5 16.20 -16.15 -25.83
N ARG A 6 15.42 -16.99 -26.52
CA ARG A 6 13.99 -16.74 -26.75
C ARG A 6 13.18 -16.68 -25.45
N GLN A 7 13.53 -17.47 -24.45
CA GLN A 7 12.87 -17.45 -23.15
C GLN A 7 13.18 -16.16 -22.38
N MET A 8 14.42 -15.69 -22.42
CA MET A 8 14.82 -14.42 -21.82
C MET A 8 14.15 -13.22 -22.48
N GLU A 9 14.11 -13.18 -23.82
CA GLU A 9 13.41 -12.13 -24.58
C GLU A 9 11.92 -12.07 -24.22
N ARG A 10 11.26 -13.23 -24.09
CA ARG A 10 9.85 -13.32 -23.66
C ARG A 10 9.65 -12.80 -22.24
N LYS A 11 10.54 -13.16 -21.30
CA LYS A 11 10.49 -12.67 -19.91
C LYS A 11 10.67 -11.15 -19.86
N GLN A 12 11.62 -10.60 -20.61
CA GLN A 12 11.86 -9.16 -20.66
C GLN A 12 10.67 -8.40 -21.25
N LYS A 13 10.08 -8.94 -22.34
CA LYS A 13 8.87 -8.36 -22.93
C LYS A 13 7.69 -8.40 -21.96
N LEU A 14 7.47 -9.53 -21.30
CA LEU A 14 6.43 -9.65 -20.28
C LEU A 14 6.64 -8.64 -19.14
N TYR A 15 7.87 -8.52 -18.63
CA TYR A 15 8.21 -7.54 -17.60
C TYR A 15 7.87 -6.11 -18.03
N SER A 16 8.23 -5.71 -19.25
CA SER A 16 7.92 -4.37 -19.76
C SER A 16 6.41 -4.09 -19.82
N LEU A 17 5.61 -5.08 -20.21
CA LEU A 17 4.15 -4.95 -20.26
C LEU A 17 3.55 -4.89 -18.85
N LEU A 18 4.03 -5.72 -17.93
CA LEU A 18 3.59 -5.72 -16.53
C LEU A 18 3.94 -4.40 -15.83
N LYS A 19 5.09 -3.81 -16.12
CA LYS A 19 5.47 -2.50 -15.58
C LYS A 19 4.49 -1.41 -16.01
N VAL A 20 4.12 -1.39 -17.29
CA VAL A 20 3.12 -0.43 -17.81
C VAL A 20 1.76 -0.66 -17.14
N GLN A 21 1.33 -1.92 -17.00
CA GLN A 21 0.06 -2.23 -16.31
C GLN A 21 0.10 -1.82 -14.84
N HIS A 22 1.19 -2.07 -14.13
CA HIS A 22 1.37 -1.68 -12.73
C HIS A 22 1.22 -0.16 -12.55
N GLU A 23 1.84 0.63 -13.43
CA GLU A 23 1.70 2.09 -13.43
C GLU A 23 0.26 2.53 -13.74
N ALA A 24 -0.43 1.84 -14.64
CA ALA A 24 -1.84 2.12 -14.96
C ALA A 24 -2.78 1.86 -13.77
N GLU A 25 -2.62 0.75 -13.04
CA GLU A 25 -3.42 0.45 -11.84
C GLU A 25 -3.23 1.52 -10.75
N ILE A 26 -1.98 1.98 -10.53
CA ILE A 26 -1.71 3.08 -9.58
C ILE A 26 -2.45 4.36 -9.99
N GLN A 27 -2.39 4.72 -11.27
CA GLN A 27 -3.07 5.92 -11.77
C GLN A 27 -4.59 5.82 -11.61
N GLU A 28 -5.16 4.65 -11.84
CA GLU A 28 -6.59 4.39 -11.64
C GLU A 28 -7.00 4.50 -10.17
N LEU A 29 -6.22 3.93 -9.24
CA LEU A 29 -6.45 4.09 -7.80
C LEU A 29 -6.40 5.55 -7.37
N MET A 30 -5.42 6.32 -7.85
CA MET A 30 -5.32 7.75 -7.58
C MET A 30 -6.54 8.52 -8.11
N HIS A 31 -7.05 8.13 -9.28
CA HIS A 31 -8.26 8.72 -9.84
C HIS A 31 -9.49 8.43 -8.98
N TYR A 32 -9.69 7.19 -8.54
CA TYR A 32 -10.81 6.83 -7.65
C TYR A 32 -10.73 7.54 -6.30
N MET A 33 -9.53 7.66 -5.70
CA MET A 33 -9.33 8.45 -4.48
C MET A 33 -9.71 9.92 -4.68
N SER A 34 -9.34 10.52 -5.82
CA SER A 34 -9.75 11.90 -6.13
C SER A 34 -11.26 12.04 -6.26
N ILE A 35 -11.95 11.08 -6.88
CA ILE A 35 -13.42 11.11 -7.03
C ILE A 35 -14.10 11.03 -5.66
N LEU A 36 -13.63 10.17 -4.76
CA LEU A 36 -14.20 10.00 -3.41
C LEU A 36 -14.30 11.31 -2.63
N THR A 37 -13.42 12.29 -2.88
CA THR A 37 -13.46 13.59 -2.21
C THR A 37 -14.67 14.45 -2.57
N THR A 38 -15.39 14.12 -3.65
CA THR A 38 -16.49 14.93 -4.20
C THR A 38 -17.83 14.18 -4.28
N VAL A 39 -17.83 12.86 -4.08
CA VAL A 39 -19.02 12.03 -4.22
C VAL A 39 -19.81 12.00 -2.91
N GLU A 40 -21.01 12.57 -2.93
CA GLU A 40 -21.95 12.52 -1.79
C GLU A 40 -22.79 11.23 -1.75
N ASN A 41 -22.88 10.51 -2.87
CA ASN A 41 -23.70 9.31 -2.97
C ASN A 41 -23.02 8.10 -2.29
N ASN A 42 -23.55 7.68 -1.15
CA ASN A 42 -23.02 6.56 -0.35
C ASN A 42 -22.94 5.21 -1.11
N LEU A 43 -23.84 4.97 -2.06
CA LEU A 43 -23.79 3.75 -2.88
C LEU A 43 -22.61 3.80 -3.85
N VAL A 44 -22.42 4.93 -4.53
CA VAL A 44 -21.26 5.16 -5.40
C VAL A 44 -19.96 5.10 -4.60
N HIS A 45 -19.93 5.70 -3.42
CA HIS A 45 -18.80 5.64 -2.49
C HIS A 45 -18.42 4.19 -2.15
N SER A 46 -19.41 3.35 -1.84
CA SER A 46 -19.19 1.92 -1.54
C SER A 46 -18.62 1.13 -2.73
N TYR A 47 -19.10 1.42 -3.95
CA TYR A 47 -18.54 0.82 -5.16
C TYR A 47 -17.09 1.26 -5.42
N LEU A 48 -16.78 2.54 -5.23
CA LEU A 48 -15.42 3.05 -5.38
C LEU A 48 -14.46 2.41 -4.37
N HIS A 49 -14.87 2.20 -3.12
CA HIS A 49 -14.07 1.46 -2.13
C HIS A 49 -13.80 0.01 -2.55
N THR A 50 -14.79 -0.65 -3.18
CA THR A 50 -14.60 -2.00 -3.73
C THR A 50 -13.55 -1.98 -4.84
N LEU A 51 -13.64 -1.03 -5.78
CA LEU A 51 -12.68 -0.86 -6.86
C LEU A 51 -11.26 -0.56 -6.34
N LEU A 52 -11.14 0.27 -5.30
CA LEU A 52 -9.86 0.56 -4.65
C LEU A 52 -9.25 -0.70 -4.04
N SER A 53 -10.05 -1.51 -3.34
CA SER A 53 -9.59 -2.78 -2.76
C SER A 53 -9.14 -3.77 -3.84
N ASP A 54 -9.86 -3.85 -4.96
CA ASP A 54 -9.51 -4.70 -6.09
C ASP A 54 -8.20 -4.27 -6.75
N GLY A 55 -8.03 -2.97 -7.05
CA GLY A 55 -6.82 -2.45 -7.68
C GLY A 55 -5.57 -2.61 -6.80
N LEU A 56 -5.69 -2.50 -5.47
CA LEU A 56 -4.58 -2.82 -4.56
C LEU A 56 -4.12 -4.28 -4.69
N ARG A 57 -5.06 -5.23 -4.84
CA ARG A 57 -4.73 -6.64 -5.07
C ARG A 57 -4.10 -6.88 -6.45
N HIS A 58 -4.53 -6.15 -7.47
CA HIS A 58 -3.92 -6.23 -8.80
C HIS A 58 -2.46 -5.77 -8.77
N ILE A 59 -2.18 -4.63 -8.13
CA ILE A 59 -0.81 -4.11 -7.93
C ILE A 59 0.07 -5.14 -7.22
N GLU A 60 -0.44 -5.77 -6.16
CA GLU A 60 0.27 -6.84 -5.44
C GLU A 60 0.63 -8.01 -6.37
N TYR A 61 -0.34 -8.51 -7.14
CA TYR A 61 -0.14 -9.66 -8.02
C TYR A 61 0.83 -9.36 -9.15
N ILE A 62 0.72 -8.18 -9.77
CA ILE A 62 1.62 -7.75 -10.84
C ILE A 62 3.05 -7.60 -10.30
N SER A 63 3.21 -6.94 -9.15
CA SER A 63 4.51 -6.77 -8.48
C SER A 63 5.17 -8.10 -8.17
N ARG A 64 4.39 -9.08 -7.69
CA ARG A 64 4.89 -10.43 -7.41
C ARG A 64 5.38 -11.15 -8.66
N ILE A 65 4.67 -11.01 -9.79
CA ILE A 65 5.10 -11.61 -11.07
C ILE A 65 6.39 -10.94 -11.56
N MET A 66 6.46 -9.60 -11.49
CA MET A 66 7.65 -8.84 -11.88
C MET A 66 8.88 -9.23 -11.07
N ALA A 67 8.76 -9.31 -9.73
CA ALA A 67 9.82 -9.78 -8.84
C ALA A 67 10.31 -11.19 -9.20
N GLY A 68 9.37 -12.10 -9.53
CA GLY A 68 9.69 -13.44 -10.00
C GLY A 68 10.46 -13.47 -11.33
N ILE A 69 10.24 -12.49 -12.22
CA ILE A 69 10.99 -12.36 -13.48
C ILE A 69 12.42 -11.87 -13.21
N GLU A 70 12.58 -10.90 -12.32
CA GLU A 70 13.89 -10.34 -11.92
C GLU A 70 14.77 -11.32 -11.14
N GLY A 71 14.22 -12.47 -10.74
CA GLY A 71 14.91 -13.43 -9.89
C GLY A 71 15.03 -12.96 -8.45
N ALA A 72 14.20 -12.00 -8.04
CA ALA A 72 14.01 -11.65 -6.64
C ALA A 72 13.32 -12.84 -5.95
N THR A 73 14.14 -13.78 -5.48
CA THR A 73 13.68 -14.91 -4.70
C THR A 73 13.22 -14.41 -3.33
N GLY A 74 11.91 -14.54 -3.09
CA GLY A 74 11.22 -14.47 -1.79
C GLY A 74 12.00 -13.83 -0.64
N SER A 75 11.94 -12.50 -0.57
CA SER A 75 12.00 -11.67 0.64
C SER A 75 12.44 -10.27 0.21
N ALA A 76 11.54 -9.53 -0.45
CA ALA A 76 11.62 -8.07 -0.37
C ALA A 76 11.24 -7.65 1.07
N SER A 77 12.10 -8.06 2.00
CA SER A 77 12.41 -7.42 3.28
C SER A 77 11.20 -6.82 4.02
N LEU A 78 10.30 -7.67 4.51
CA LEU A 78 9.74 -7.44 5.85
C LEU A 78 10.88 -7.68 6.86
N THR A 79 11.96 -6.90 6.76
CA THR A 79 13.08 -6.99 7.69
C THR A 79 12.67 -6.30 8.97
N LYS A 80 13.23 -6.76 10.09
CA LYS A 80 13.05 -6.07 11.37
C LYS A 80 13.36 -4.57 11.27
N LYS A 81 14.39 -4.21 10.48
CA LYS A 81 14.73 -2.82 10.19
C LYS A 81 13.63 -2.09 9.40
N GLY A 82 13.11 -2.68 8.34
CA GLY A 82 12.00 -2.08 7.56
C GLY A 82 10.75 -1.87 8.41
N ILE A 83 10.39 -2.86 9.22
CA ILE A 83 9.24 -2.77 10.14
C ILE A 83 9.47 -1.68 11.18
N SER A 84 10.68 -1.54 11.73
CA SER A 84 11.00 -0.44 12.65
C SER A 84 10.90 0.94 12.01
N VAL A 85 11.22 1.07 10.72
CA VAL A 85 11.00 2.33 9.98
C VAL A 85 9.50 2.59 9.86
N SER A 86 8.70 1.62 9.42
CA SER A 86 7.24 1.77 9.33
C SER A 86 6.61 2.15 10.68
N ILE A 87 7.02 1.54 11.80
CA ILE A 87 6.54 1.92 13.14
C ILE A 87 6.83 3.38 13.45
N ASN A 88 8.03 3.88 13.07
CA ASN A 88 8.37 5.27 13.28
C ASN A 88 7.53 6.19 12.38
N ASP A 89 7.29 5.80 11.13
CA ASP A 89 6.45 6.55 10.19
C ASP A 89 5.00 6.64 10.71
N GLU A 90 4.42 5.55 11.22
CA GLU A 90 3.08 5.57 11.84
C GLU A 90 3.03 6.48 13.08
N LYS A 91 4.09 6.48 13.88
CA LYS A 91 4.21 7.37 15.05
C LYS A 91 4.25 8.84 14.63
N GLU A 92 5.03 9.18 13.61
CA GLU A 92 5.10 10.54 13.06
C GLU A 92 3.76 10.98 12.45
N SER A 93 3.07 10.07 11.73
CA SER A 93 1.71 10.29 11.21
C SER A 93 0.73 10.62 12.34
N ARG A 94 0.67 9.79 13.38
CA ARG A 94 -0.17 10.02 14.56
C ARG A 94 0.10 11.37 15.22
N ASP A 95 1.37 11.70 15.47
CA ASP A 95 1.75 12.95 16.14
C ASP A 95 1.44 14.17 15.26
N ALA A 96 1.46 14.04 13.93
CA ALA A 96 0.97 15.07 13.02
C ALA A 96 -0.55 15.21 13.06
N LEU A 97 -1.31 14.11 13.03
CA LEU A 97 -2.78 14.10 13.09
C LEU A 97 -3.31 14.73 14.38
N LEU A 98 -2.68 14.45 15.53
CA LEU A 98 -3.05 15.06 16.81
C LEU A 98 -2.85 16.58 16.80
N ARG A 99 -1.73 17.07 16.26
CA ARG A 99 -1.49 18.51 16.08
C ARG A 99 -2.51 19.15 15.15
N CYS A 100 -2.86 18.49 14.05
CA CYS A 100 -3.93 18.96 13.16
C CYS A 100 -5.28 19.04 13.88
N ALA A 101 -5.61 18.04 14.72
CA ALA A 101 -6.85 18.03 15.49
C ALA A 101 -6.92 19.15 16.54
N GLU A 102 -5.78 19.57 17.11
CA GLU A 102 -5.69 20.73 18.01
C GLU A 102 -5.90 22.07 17.28
N MET A 103 -5.58 22.12 15.99
CA MET A 103 -5.72 23.32 15.15
C MET A 103 -7.07 23.41 14.42
N ALA A 104 -7.88 22.35 14.43
CA ALA A 104 -9.16 22.33 13.73
C ALA A 104 -10.20 23.22 14.42
N ASP A 105 -10.83 24.11 13.64
CA ASP A 105 -11.83 25.06 14.13
C ASP A 105 -13.19 24.42 14.44
N ASP A 106 -13.49 23.27 13.83
CA ASP A 106 -14.74 22.55 14.02
C ASP A 106 -14.55 21.21 14.77
N PRO A 107 -15.47 20.86 15.70
CA PRO A 107 -15.35 19.65 16.50
C PRO A 107 -15.41 18.33 15.71
N GLU A 108 -16.06 18.33 14.53
CA GLU A 108 -16.25 17.13 13.73
C GLU A 108 -14.95 16.72 13.04
N THR A 109 -14.28 17.66 12.38
CA THR A 109 -12.94 17.48 11.80
C THR A 109 -11.94 17.08 12.89
N ALA A 110 -11.96 17.74 14.05
CA ALA A 110 -11.09 17.39 15.17
C ALA A 110 -11.32 15.95 15.66
N ALA A 111 -12.58 15.50 15.72
CA ALA A 111 -12.93 14.14 16.11
C ALA A 111 -12.48 13.11 15.05
N LEU A 112 -12.65 13.41 13.76
CA LEU A 112 -12.22 12.54 12.67
C LEU A 112 -10.69 12.35 12.68
N LEU A 113 -9.93 13.43 12.78
CA LEU A 113 -8.46 13.38 12.84
C LEU A 113 -7.97 12.59 14.06
N LYS A 114 -8.63 12.74 15.21
CA LYS A 114 -8.35 11.91 16.40
C LYS A 114 -8.67 10.44 16.16
N SER A 115 -9.78 10.12 15.48
CA SER A 115 -10.10 8.74 15.12
C SER A 115 -9.01 8.11 14.26
N ILE A 116 -8.54 8.82 13.22
CA ILE A 116 -7.44 8.35 12.36
C ILE A 116 -6.17 8.15 13.20
N SER A 117 -5.86 9.05 14.15
CA SER A 117 -4.69 8.88 15.02
C SER A 117 -4.75 7.61 15.89
N VAL A 118 -5.96 7.16 16.27
CA VAL A 118 -6.16 5.90 17.00
C VAL A 118 -5.92 4.70 16.08
N ASP A 119 -6.27 4.81 14.79
CA ASP A 119 -5.96 3.79 13.79
C ASP A 119 -4.44 3.64 13.62
N GLU A 120 -3.66 4.74 13.60
CA GLU A 120 -2.19 4.65 13.55
C GLU A 120 -1.59 3.96 14.78
N GLU A 121 -2.19 4.14 15.96
CA GLU A 121 -1.82 3.37 17.16
C GLU A 121 -2.16 1.88 17.04
N HIS A 122 -3.23 1.55 16.32
CA HIS A 122 -3.53 0.17 16.00
C HIS A 122 -2.54 -0.42 14.98
N HIS A 123 -2.19 0.34 13.94
CA HIS A 123 -1.18 -0.04 12.94
C HIS A 123 0.18 -0.30 13.57
N MET A 124 0.64 0.55 14.50
CA MET A 124 1.87 0.32 15.26
C MET A 124 1.87 -1.02 15.99
N ARG A 125 0.77 -1.38 16.67
CA ARG A 125 0.63 -2.67 17.37
C ARG A 125 0.66 -3.87 16.42
N ILE A 126 0.05 -3.74 15.24
CA ILE A 126 0.12 -4.77 14.19
C ILE A 126 1.57 -4.94 13.73
N LEU A 127 2.28 -3.84 13.46
CA LEU A 127 3.68 -3.85 13.03
C LEU A 127 4.62 -4.43 14.09
N GLU A 128 4.40 -4.12 15.37
CA GLU A 128 5.12 -4.74 16.50
C GLU A 128 4.97 -6.27 16.49
N HIS A 129 3.73 -6.77 16.32
CA HIS A 129 3.48 -8.20 16.22
C HIS A 129 4.16 -8.82 14.99
N LEU A 130 4.12 -8.15 13.83
CA LEU A 130 4.84 -8.60 12.63
C LEU A 130 6.37 -8.67 12.87
N SER A 131 6.93 -7.72 13.61
CA SER A 131 8.36 -7.71 13.98
C SER A 131 8.75 -8.94 14.82
N GLU A 132 7.88 -9.36 15.74
CA GLU A 132 8.07 -10.57 16.54
C GLU A 132 8.00 -11.84 15.69
N LEU A 133 7.03 -11.93 14.76
CA LEU A 133 6.88 -13.07 13.86
C LEU A 133 8.10 -13.23 12.95
N VAL A 134 8.59 -12.14 12.37
CA VAL A 134 9.82 -12.14 11.56
C VAL A 134 11.04 -12.55 12.39
N GLY A 135 11.11 -12.12 13.65
CA GLY A 135 12.19 -12.52 14.57
C GLY A 135 12.13 -13.98 15.03
N SER A 136 10.94 -14.59 15.00
CA SER A 136 10.67 -15.95 15.47
C SER A 136 10.81 -17.01 14.37
N ALA A 137 10.75 -16.61 13.10
CA ALA A 137 11.07 -17.45 11.95
C ALA A 137 12.59 -17.71 11.89
N LYS A 138 13.08 -18.60 12.75
CA LYS A 138 14.42 -19.20 12.70
C LYS A 138 14.34 -20.62 12.16
#